data_AF-A0A7W1K5L3-F1
#
_entry.id   AF-A0A7W1K5L3-F1
#
_cell.length_a   1.000
_cell.length_b   1.000
_cell.length_c   1.000
_cell.angle_alpha   90.00
_cell.angle_beta   90.00
_cell.angle_gamma   90.00
#
_symmetry.space_group_name_H-M   'P 1'
#
loop_
_entity.id
_entity.type
_entity.pdbx_description
1 polymer ?
#
loop_
_entity_poly.entity_id
_entity_poly.type
_entity_poly.pdbx_seq_one_letter_code
_entity_poly.pdbx_strand_id
1 'polypeptide(L)'
;MIDPNRLTEKTQEALFAAQRSATDGGRAQVEVEDLAIALLAQEGGVAPAMLGSADVNVAGLRASLEAEIARQPRVTGNVQLSVGPRLARVLQQAQREAESLGDEFVSTEHVVLAMTADGGPTGRELGRLGVSRERLLTALREMRGNQRVTDQSPEAKYQVLDKYGRDLTDLARKNKIDPVIGRD
;
A
#
# COMPACT_ATOMS: atom_id res chain seq x y z
N MET A 1 9.39 -3.23 17.98
CA MET A 1 8.18 -3.91 17.44
C MET A 1 7.18 -2.80 17.15
N ILE A 2 6.50 -2.80 16.00
CA ILE A 2 5.47 -1.79 15.74
C ILE A 2 4.38 -1.94 16.80
N ASP A 3 3.91 -0.81 17.35
CA ASP A 3 2.72 -0.78 18.19
C ASP A 3 1.47 -0.94 17.30
N PRO A 4 0.69 -2.03 17.46
CA PRO A 4 -0.53 -2.26 16.68
C PRO A 4 -1.55 -1.11 16.80
N ASN A 5 -1.54 -0.37 17.91
CA ASN A 5 -2.46 0.76 18.11
C ASN A 5 -2.13 1.96 17.21
N ARG A 6 -0.91 2.01 16.65
CA ARG A 6 -0.46 3.04 15.71
C ARG A 6 -0.60 2.61 14.25
N LEU A 7 -1.35 1.56 13.96
CA LEU A 7 -1.69 1.13 12.59
C LEU A 7 -3.10 1.59 12.22
N THR A 8 -3.32 1.98 10.97
CA THR A 8 -4.68 2.19 10.45
C THR A 8 -5.43 0.86 10.36
N GLU A 9 -6.77 0.92 10.35
CA GLU A 9 -7.63 -0.26 10.21
C GLU A 9 -7.29 -1.05 8.95
N LYS A 10 -7.06 -0.38 7.81
CA LYS A 10 -6.67 -1.05 6.56
C LYS A 10 -5.31 -1.73 6.67
N THR A 11 -4.36 -1.13 7.38
CA THR A 11 -3.05 -1.77 7.60
C THR A 11 -3.17 -3.00 8.50
N GLN A 12 -4.01 -2.93 9.54
CA GLN A 12 -4.30 -4.06 10.42
C GLN A 12 -4.99 -5.19 9.65
N GLU A 13 -6.05 -4.89 8.88
CA GLU A 13 -6.74 -5.85 8.02
C GLU A 13 -5.76 -6.56 7.07
N ALA A 14 -4.85 -5.83 6.43
CA ALA A 14 -3.86 -6.40 5.53
C ALA A 14 -2.88 -7.33 6.25
N LEU A 15 -2.43 -6.97 7.46
CA LEU A 15 -1.57 -7.83 8.27
C LEU A 15 -2.27 -9.13 8.71
N PHE A 16 -3.55 -9.06 9.08
CA PHE A 16 -4.34 -10.24 9.39
C PHE A 16 -4.54 -11.13 8.16
N ALA A 17 -4.83 -10.54 7.01
CA ALA A 17 -4.95 -11.27 5.74
C ALA A 17 -3.62 -11.93 5.32
N ALA A 18 -2.50 -11.25 5.53
CA ALA A 18 -1.15 -11.78 5.28
C ALA A 18 -0.83 -12.98 6.19
N GLN A 19 -1.12 -12.88 7.50
CA GLN A 19 -0.95 -13.98 8.45
C GLN A 19 -1.79 -15.19 8.08
N ARG A 20 -3.06 -14.95 7.68
CA ARG A 20 -3.95 -16.00 7.21
C ARG A 20 -3.43 -16.67 5.94
N SER A 21 -2.98 -15.88 4.97
CA SER A 21 -2.39 -16.40 3.73
C SER A 21 -1.16 -17.28 4.00
N ALA A 22 -0.28 -16.85 4.91
CA ALA A 22 0.88 -17.63 5.31
C ALA A 22 0.49 -18.95 5.99
N THR A 23 -0.51 -18.91 6.88
CA THR A 23 -1.05 -20.09 7.56
C THR A 23 -1.66 -21.08 6.56
N ASP A 24 -2.56 -20.59 5.70
CA ASP A 24 -3.25 -21.41 4.68
C ASP A 24 -2.23 -21.97 3.65
N GLY A 25 -1.15 -21.23 3.40
CA GLY A 25 -0.04 -21.64 2.56
C GLY A 25 0.95 -22.61 3.21
N GLY A 26 0.80 -22.94 4.49
CA GLY A 26 1.72 -23.80 5.24
C GLY A 26 3.11 -23.18 5.40
N ARG A 27 3.22 -21.85 5.48
CA ARG A 27 4.49 -21.14 5.71
C ARG A 27 4.75 -20.98 7.21
N ALA A 28 6.02 -21.06 7.61
CA ALA A 28 6.44 -20.81 9.00
C ALA A 28 6.56 -19.32 9.34
N GLN A 29 6.70 -18.47 8.31
CA GLN A 29 6.91 -17.04 8.45
C GLN A 29 5.95 -16.27 7.55
N VAL A 30 5.49 -15.12 8.03
CA VAL A 30 4.83 -14.12 7.20
C VAL A 30 5.91 -13.28 6.53
N GLU A 31 5.92 -13.28 5.21
CA GLU A 31 6.90 -12.58 4.38
C GLU A 31 6.34 -11.26 3.83
N VAL A 32 7.21 -10.47 3.19
CA VAL A 32 6.81 -9.19 2.57
C VAL A 32 5.78 -9.42 1.48
N GLU A 33 5.91 -10.50 0.73
CA GLU A 33 5.01 -10.87 -0.35
C GLU A 33 3.58 -11.13 0.16
N ASP A 34 3.42 -11.71 1.36
CA ASP A 34 2.11 -11.98 1.96
C ASP A 34 1.35 -10.68 2.22
N LEU A 35 2.05 -9.71 2.81
CA LEU A 35 1.49 -8.39 3.08
C LEU A 35 1.24 -7.61 1.78
N ALA A 36 2.14 -7.71 0.81
CA ALA A 36 1.99 -7.01 -0.46
C ALA A 36 0.74 -7.52 -1.20
N ILE A 37 0.54 -8.83 -1.31
CA ILE A 37 -0.66 -9.42 -1.93
C ILE A 37 -1.92 -8.98 -1.17
N ALA A 38 -1.89 -9.01 0.17
CA ALA A 38 -3.02 -8.59 0.98
C ALA A 38 -3.39 -7.12 0.71
N LEU A 39 -2.41 -6.21 0.67
CA LEU A 39 -2.63 -4.79 0.35
C LEU A 39 -3.18 -4.58 -1.06
N LEU A 40 -2.63 -5.28 -2.06
CA LEU A 40 -3.08 -5.20 -3.46
C LEU A 40 -4.49 -5.77 -3.67
N ALA A 41 -4.94 -6.65 -2.78
CA ALA A 41 -6.26 -7.26 -2.81
C ALA A 41 -7.35 -6.41 -2.10
N GLN A 42 -6.97 -5.36 -1.38
CA GLN A 42 -7.94 -4.51 -0.69
C GLN A 42 -8.77 -3.69 -1.68
N GLU A 43 -10.05 -4.03 -1.81
CA GLU A 43 -10.99 -3.26 -2.62
C GLU A 43 -11.11 -1.81 -2.12
N GLY A 44 -10.94 -0.86 -3.03
CA GLY A 44 -10.87 0.56 -2.70
C GLY A 44 -9.63 0.96 -1.89
N GLY A 45 -8.66 0.08 -1.67
CA GLY A 45 -7.47 0.40 -0.88
C GLY A 45 -6.62 1.51 -1.51
N VAL A 46 -5.89 2.26 -0.66
CA VAL A 46 -4.96 3.30 -1.11
C VAL A 46 -3.77 2.69 -1.85
N ALA A 47 -3.26 1.54 -1.40
CA ALA A 47 -2.17 0.82 -2.04
C ALA A 47 -2.41 0.52 -3.54
N PRO A 48 -3.50 -0.17 -3.95
CA PRO A 48 -3.77 -0.44 -5.36
C PRO A 48 -4.06 0.84 -6.16
N ALA A 49 -4.74 1.83 -5.58
CA ALA A 49 -4.99 3.10 -6.25
C ALA A 49 -3.70 3.90 -6.50
N MET A 50 -2.81 3.96 -5.51
CA MET A 50 -1.51 4.65 -5.61
C MET A 50 -0.60 4.00 -6.66
N LEU A 51 -0.55 2.67 -6.69
CA LEU A 51 0.20 1.93 -7.71
C LEU A 51 -0.43 2.11 -9.10
N GLY A 52 -1.76 2.11 -9.20
CA GLY A 52 -2.48 2.39 -10.44
C GLY A 52 -2.19 3.79 -11.00
N SER A 53 -2.21 4.82 -10.15
CA SER A 53 -1.82 6.19 -10.54
C SER A 53 -0.36 6.30 -10.95
N ALA A 54 0.50 5.42 -10.42
CA ALA A 54 1.88 5.26 -10.87
C ALA A 54 2.00 4.40 -12.15
N ASP A 55 0.93 4.14 -12.90
CA ASP A 55 0.90 3.35 -14.15
C ASP A 55 1.38 1.89 -13.97
N VAL A 56 1.14 1.32 -12.79
CA VAL A 56 1.46 -0.08 -12.49
C VAL A 56 0.25 -0.96 -12.79
N ASN A 57 0.48 -2.04 -13.54
CA ASN A 57 -0.50 -3.13 -13.65
C ASN A 57 -0.57 -3.89 -12.32
N VAL A 58 -1.46 -3.46 -11.42
CA VAL A 58 -1.68 -4.03 -10.08
C VAL A 58 -2.01 -5.53 -10.14
N ALA A 59 -2.86 -5.95 -11.08
CA ALA A 59 -3.23 -7.35 -11.23
C ALA A 59 -2.01 -8.20 -11.65
N GLY A 60 -1.19 -7.68 -12.56
CA GLY A 60 0.06 -8.33 -12.98
C GLY A 60 1.10 -8.41 -11.87
N LEU A 61 1.28 -7.34 -11.09
CA LEU A 61 2.16 -7.33 -9.92
C LEU A 61 1.72 -8.37 -8.89
N ARG A 62 0.42 -8.38 -8.54
CA ARG A 62 -0.14 -9.35 -7.60
C ARG A 62 0.10 -10.79 -8.06
N ALA A 63 -0.20 -11.10 -9.33
CA ALA A 63 0.01 -12.43 -9.89
C ALA A 63 1.50 -12.85 -9.84
N SER A 64 2.42 -11.91 -10.09
CA SER A 64 3.86 -12.17 -9.98
C SER A 64 4.28 -12.52 -8.55
N LEU A 65 3.77 -11.79 -7.55
CA LEU A 65 4.06 -12.06 -6.14
C LEU A 65 3.42 -13.37 -5.66
N GLU A 66 2.21 -13.68 -6.10
CA GLU A 66 1.55 -14.97 -5.85
C GLU A 66 2.40 -16.14 -6.38
N ALA A 67 3.00 -15.98 -7.57
CA ALA A 67 3.90 -16.97 -8.14
C ALA A 67 5.20 -17.14 -7.32
N GLU A 68 5.76 -16.05 -6.80
CA GLU A 68 6.95 -16.09 -5.92
C GLU A 68 6.63 -16.79 -4.58
N ILE A 69 5.47 -16.47 -3.99
CA ILE A 69 5.00 -17.14 -2.77
C ILE A 69 4.75 -18.63 -2.98
N ALA A 70 4.18 -19.02 -4.13
CA ALA A 70 3.90 -20.42 -4.44
C ALA A 70 5.16 -21.29 -4.53
N ARG A 71 6.33 -20.68 -4.77
CA ARG A 71 7.64 -21.37 -4.81
C ARG A 71 8.25 -21.57 -3.42
N GLN A 72 7.71 -20.93 -2.38
CA GLN A 72 8.28 -21.05 -1.04
C GLN A 72 8.05 -22.45 -0.46
N PRO A 73 8.99 -22.98 0.34
CA PRO A 73 8.82 -24.25 1.02
C PRO A 73 7.58 -24.25 1.91
N ARG A 74 6.83 -25.34 1.87
CA ARG A 74 5.75 -25.62 2.81
C ARG A 74 6.32 -26.39 3.98
N VAL A 75 5.87 -26.05 5.19
CA VAL A 75 6.29 -26.70 6.41
C VAL A 75 5.17 -27.61 6.91
N THR A 76 5.55 -28.83 7.30
CA THR A 76 4.64 -29.83 7.86
C THR A 76 4.79 -29.91 9.37
N GLY A 77 3.68 -30.02 10.10
CA GLY A 77 3.66 -30.12 11.56
C GLY A 77 3.19 -28.83 12.25
N ASN A 78 3.15 -28.85 13.59
CA ASN A 78 2.78 -27.67 14.38
C ASN A 78 3.95 -26.68 14.40
N VAL A 79 3.92 -25.71 13.50
CA VAL A 79 4.86 -24.59 13.48
C VAL A 79 4.15 -23.34 13.94
N GLN A 80 4.75 -22.67 14.92
CA GLN A 80 4.28 -21.36 15.34
C GLN A 80 4.60 -20.34 14.25
N LEU A 81 3.58 -19.72 13.68
CA LEU A 81 3.75 -18.65 12.70
C LEU A 81 4.47 -17.46 13.34
N SER A 82 5.48 -16.93 12.64
CA SER A 82 6.26 -15.77 13.07
C SER A 82 6.39 -14.73 11.96
N VAL A 83 6.82 -13.52 12.30
CA VAL A 83 7.08 -12.47 11.30
C VAL A 83 8.49 -12.67 10.72
N GLY A 84 8.60 -12.75 9.39
CA GLY A 84 9.87 -12.87 8.70
C GLY A 84 10.76 -11.63 8.90
N PRO A 85 12.09 -11.76 8.86
CA PRO A 85 13.01 -10.66 9.13
C PRO A 85 12.92 -9.53 8.10
N ARG A 86 12.56 -9.84 6.84
CA ARG A 86 12.32 -8.83 5.80
C ARG A 86 11.06 -8.03 6.10
N LEU A 87 9.97 -8.71 6.44
CA LEU A 87 8.72 -8.05 6.81
C LEU A 87 8.91 -7.16 8.05
N ALA A 88 9.62 -7.63 9.06
CA ALA A 88 9.94 -6.81 10.24
C ALA A 88 10.69 -5.51 9.88
N ARG A 89 11.64 -5.57 8.92
CA ARG A 89 12.35 -4.37 8.42
C ARG A 89 11.44 -3.45 7.63
N VAL A 90 10.59 -3.98 6.75
CA VAL A 90 9.61 -3.21 5.98
C VAL A 90 8.67 -2.46 6.92
N LEU A 91 8.17 -3.14 7.95
CA LEU A 91 7.32 -2.53 8.96
C LEU A 91 8.05 -1.39 9.70
N GLN A 92 9.27 -1.63 10.20
CA GLN A 92 10.06 -0.55 10.82
C GLN A 92 10.30 0.64 9.88
N GLN A 93 10.53 0.38 8.59
CA GLN A 93 10.67 1.43 7.61
C GLN A 93 9.36 2.16 7.35
N ALA A 94 8.22 1.46 7.31
CA ALA A 94 6.90 2.07 7.15
C ALA A 94 6.59 3.05 8.29
N GLN A 95 6.99 2.72 9.53
CA GLN A 95 6.89 3.66 10.64
C GLN A 95 7.73 4.93 10.41
N ARG A 96 8.96 4.78 9.89
CA ARG A 96 9.80 5.94 9.53
C ARG A 96 9.21 6.77 8.39
N GLU A 97 8.58 6.14 7.40
CA GLU A 97 7.87 6.85 6.34
C GLU A 97 6.73 7.69 6.90
N ALA A 98 5.89 7.11 7.79
CA ALA A 98 4.82 7.83 8.47
C ALA A 98 5.33 9.04 9.25
N GLU A 99 6.37 8.85 10.06
CA GLU A 99 7.01 9.93 10.83
C GLU A 99 7.57 11.03 9.91
N SER A 100 8.21 10.65 8.79
CA SER A 100 8.76 11.60 7.81
C SER A 100 7.69 12.43 7.08
N LEU A 101 6.49 11.87 6.94
CA LEU A 101 5.34 12.50 6.33
C LEU A 101 4.46 13.27 7.34
N GLY A 102 4.85 13.26 8.62
CA GLY A 102 4.15 13.95 9.70
C GLY A 102 2.86 13.27 10.12
N ASP A 103 2.76 11.96 9.88
CA ASP A 103 1.58 11.13 10.12
C ASP A 103 1.66 10.42 11.49
N GLU A 104 0.53 10.32 12.18
CA GLU A 104 0.45 9.74 13.53
C GLU A 104 0.27 8.22 13.52
N PHE A 105 -0.36 7.69 12.46
CA PHE A 105 -0.56 6.26 12.22
C PHE A 105 0.13 5.77 10.94
N VAL A 106 0.54 4.51 10.96
CA VAL A 106 1.08 3.81 9.80
C VAL A 106 -0.09 3.32 8.94
N SER A 107 -0.36 4.06 7.87
CA SER A 107 -1.28 3.70 6.79
C SER A 107 -0.65 2.80 5.73
N THR A 108 -1.49 2.25 4.86
CA THR A 108 -1.10 1.33 3.78
C THR A 108 -0.07 1.93 2.82
N GLU A 109 -0.16 3.22 2.50
CA GLU A 109 0.82 3.91 1.65
C GLU A 109 2.23 3.91 2.25
N HIS A 110 2.37 4.02 3.57
CA HIS A 110 3.66 4.00 4.25
C HIS A 110 4.32 2.64 4.11
N VAL A 111 3.51 1.59 4.18
CA VAL A 111 3.97 0.21 3.97
C VAL A 111 4.44 0.02 2.52
N VAL A 112 3.67 0.48 1.54
CA VAL A 112 4.06 0.35 0.12
C VAL A 112 5.31 1.19 -0.20
N LEU A 113 5.43 2.40 0.37
CA LEU A 113 6.66 3.20 0.27
C LEU A 113 7.87 2.42 0.82
N ALA A 114 7.73 1.82 2.00
CA ALA A 114 8.78 1.02 2.61
C ALA A 114 9.15 -0.24 1.81
N MET A 115 8.19 -0.86 1.11
CA MET A 115 8.43 -2.03 0.24
C MET A 115 9.34 -1.71 -0.96
N THR A 116 9.44 -0.45 -1.39
CA THR A 116 10.37 -0.08 -2.47
C THR A 116 11.85 -0.28 -2.09
N ALA A 117 12.16 -0.30 -0.79
CA ALA A 117 13.50 -0.54 -0.25
C ALA A 117 13.74 -2.02 0.13
N ASP A 118 12.77 -2.90 -0.07
CA ASP A 118 12.94 -4.32 0.21
C ASP A 118 13.91 -4.98 -0.78
N GLY A 119 14.85 -5.78 -0.27
CA GLY A 119 15.84 -6.48 -1.10
C GLY A 119 15.35 -7.81 -1.70
N GLY A 120 14.10 -8.20 -1.46
CA GLY A 120 13.55 -9.47 -1.93
C GLY A 120 12.60 -9.33 -3.13
N PRO A 121 11.78 -10.37 -3.41
CA PRO A 121 10.90 -10.39 -4.58
C PRO A 121 10.01 -9.16 -4.72
N THR A 122 9.35 -8.70 -3.65
CA THR A 122 8.49 -7.51 -3.71
C THR A 122 9.24 -6.26 -4.20
N GLY A 123 10.36 -5.90 -3.58
CA GLY A 123 11.13 -4.73 -4.01
C GLY A 123 11.71 -4.88 -5.41
N ARG A 124 12.13 -6.09 -5.81
CA ARG A 124 12.60 -6.36 -7.18
C ARG A 124 11.51 -6.19 -8.23
N GLU A 125 10.30 -6.70 -7.99
CA GLU A 125 9.19 -6.54 -8.93
C GLU A 125 8.74 -5.08 -9.03
N LEU A 126 8.67 -4.36 -7.90
CA LEU A 126 8.42 -2.92 -7.90
C LEU A 126 9.48 -2.17 -8.72
N GLY A 127 10.77 -2.48 -8.50
CA GLY A 127 11.87 -1.89 -9.27
C GLY A 127 11.80 -2.20 -10.76
N ARG A 128 11.46 -3.43 -11.14
CA ARG A 128 11.28 -3.85 -12.56
C ARG A 128 10.16 -3.07 -13.25
N LEU A 129 9.13 -2.69 -12.51
CA LEU A 129 8.01 -1.87 -12.98
C LEU A 129 8.32 -0.36 -12.95
N GLY A 130 9.55 0.03 -12.59
CA GLY A 130 9.95 1.43 -12.48
C GLY A 130 9.25 2.16 -11.34
N VAL A 131 8.83 1.43 -10.31
CA VAL A 131 8.25 2.00 -9.08
C VAL A 131 9.41 2.35 -8.16
N SER A 132 9.60 3.65 -7.93
CA SER A 132 10.50 4.18 -6.92
C SER A 132 9.72 4.89 -5.82
N ARG A 133 10.38 5.12 -4.68
CA ARG A 133 9.82 5.90 -3.57
C ARG A 133 9.34 7.27 -4.04
N GLU A 134 10.12 7.95 -4.89
CA GLU A 134 9.81 9.28 -5.43
C GLU A 134 8.55 9.25 -6.30
N ARG A 135 8.43 8.24 -7.17
CA ARG A 135 7.25 8.08 -8.03
C ARG A 135 5.99 7.84 -7.20
N LEU A 136 6.08 7.00 -6.17
CA LEU A 136 4.97 6.76 -5.25
C LEU A 136 4.61 7.99 -4.42
N LEU A 137 5.60 8.78 -3.98
CA LEU A 137 5.33 10.04 -3.27
C LEU A 137 4.58 11.05 -4.14
N THR A 138 4.87 11.11 -5.44
CA THR A 138 4.11 11.96 -6.37
C THR A 138 2.67 11.48 -6.47
N ALA A 139 2.43 10.19 -6.71
CA ALA A 139 1.08 9.62 -6.76
C ALA A 139 0.31 9.80 -5.44
N LEU A 140 0.99 9.62 -4.31
CA LEU A 140 0.41 9.79 -2.98
C LEU A 140 -0.04 11.24 -2.73
N ARG A 141 0.77 12.21 -3.13
CA ARG A 141 0.42 13.64 -3.02
C ARG A 141 -0.84 13.99 -3.82
N GLU A 142 -1.04 13.38 -4.97
CA GLU A 142 -2.24 13.60 -5.78
C GLU A 142 -3.49 13.02 -5.09
N MET A 143 -3.36 11.84 -4.46
CA MET A 143 -4.48 11.17 -3.80
C MET A 143 -4.87 11.78 -2.46
N ARG A 144 -3.89 12.07 -1.59
CA ARG A 144 -4.14 12.54 -0.21
C ARG A 144 -4.03 14.06 -0.07
N GLY A 145 -3.44 14.75 -1.05
CA GLY A 145 -3.12 16.17 -0.95
C GLY A 145 -2.26 16.48 0.27
N ASN A 146 -2.70 17.46 1.07
CA ASN A 146 -2.07 17.86 2.32
C ASN A 146 -2.66 17.17 3.56
N GLN A 147 -3.52 16.16 3.38
CA GLN A 147 -4.13 15.45 4.50
C GLN A 147 -3.10 14.57 5.20
N ARG A 148 -3.14 14.60 6.53
CA ARG A 148 -2.34 13.75 7.41
C ARG A 148 -3.18 12.61 7.96
N VAL A 149 -2.53 11.49 8.24
CA VAL A 149 -3.11 10.32 8.88
C VAL A 149 -3.06 10.54 10.41
N THR A 150 -4.09 11.17 10.94
CA THR A 150 -4.22 11.52 12.37
C THR A 150 -5.24 10.67 13.12
N ASP A 151 -5.81 9.66 12.48
CA ASP A 151 -6.73 8.69 13.08
C ASP A 151 -6.54 7.30 12.44
N GLN A 152 -7.26 6.29 12.92
CA GLN A 152 -7.14 4.90 12.46
C GLN A 152 -7.85 4.61 11.13
N SER A 153 -8.70 5.50 10.63
CA SER A 153 -9.50 5.27 9.40
C SER A 153 -9.36 6.40 8.38
N PRO A 154 -8.14 6.86 8.04
CA PRO A 154 -7.94 7.96 7.09
C PRO A 154 -8.33 7.58 5.67
N GLU A 155 -8.18 6.31 5.29
CA GLU A 155 -8.31 5.85 3.90
C GLU A 155 -9.76 5.96 3.39
N ALA A 156 -10.73 5.86 4.29
CA ALA A 156 -12.14 6.09 3.97
C ALA A 156 -12.37 7.52 3.47
N LYS A 157 -11.63 8.51 4.00
CA LYS A 157 -11.79 9.93 3.64
C LYS A 157 -11.21 10.24 2.26
N TYR A 158 -10.11 9.58 1.88
CA TYR A 158 -9.52 9.72 0.55
C TYR A 158 -10.50 9.28 -0.55
N GLN A 159 -11.18 8.16 -0.34
CA GLN A 159 -12.13 7.61 -1.30
C GLN A 159 -13.42 8.43 -1.45
N VAL A 160 -13.80 9.24 -0.46
CA VAL A 160 -15.04 10.04 -0.53
C VAL A 160 -14.93 11.14 -1.60
N LEU A 161 -13.74 11.74 -1.79
CA LEU A 161 -13.53 12.73 -2.85
C LEU A 161 -13.57 12.09 -4.24
N ASP A 162 -13.03 10.87 -4.42
CA ASP A 162 -13.12 10.16 -5.69
C ASP A 162 -14.53 9.62 -5.98
N LYS A 163 -15.26 9.14 -4.96
CA LYS A 163 -16.60 8.55 -5.12
C LYS A 163 -17.72 9.58 -5.18
N TYR A 164 -17.58 10.73 -4.52
CA TYR A 164 -18.64 11.74 -4.40
C TYR A 164 -18.21 13.16 -4.74
N GLY A 165 -16.92 13.42 -4.90
CA GLY A 165 -16.39 14.69 -5.40
C GLY A 165 -16.26 14.66 -6.92
N ARG A 166 -16.43 15.82 -7.55
CA ARG A 166 -16.10 16.03 -8.95
C ARG A 166 -14.89 16.95 -9.00
N ASP A 167 -13.74 16.44 -9.43
CA ASP A 167 -12.51 17.24 -9.55
C ASP A 167 -12.64 18.24 -10.72
N LEU A 168 -13.03 19.47 -10.39
CA LEU A 168 -13.17 20.54 -11.37
C LEU A 168 -11.80 21.02 -11.90
N THR A 169 -10.72 20.85 -11.15
CA THR A 169 -9.36 21.22 -11.58
C THR A 169 -8.84 20.27 -12.67
N ASP A 170 -9.03 18.97 -12.52
CA ASP A 170 -8.70 17.98 -13.54
C ASP A 170 -9.58 18.16 -14.79
N LEU A 171 -10.88 18.46 -14.62
CA LEU A 171 -11.77 18.78 -15.74
C LEU A 171 -11.36 20.08 -16.46
N ALA A 172 -10.89 21.10 -15.75
CA ALA A 172 -10.35 22.31 -16.35
C ALA A 172 -9.09 22.02 -17.17
N ARG A 173 -8.14 21.24 -16.64
CA ARG A 173 -6.94 20.81 -17.39
C ARG A 173 -7.27 20.02 -18.65
N LYS A 174 -8.34 19.22 -18.61
CA LYS A 174 -8.83 18.43 -19.74
C LYS A 174 -9.71 19.23 -20.72
N ASN A 175 -9.85 20.54 -20.54
CA ASN A 175 -10.77 21.41 -21.30
C ASN A 175 -12.22 20.89 -21.30
N LYS A 176 -12.64 20.24 -20.22
CA LYS A 176 -13.99 19.67 -20.02
C LYS A 176 -14.86 20.53 -19.10
N ILE A 177 -14.47 21.77 -18.84
CA ILE A 177 -15.27 22.78 -18.14
C ILE A 177 -15.65 23.87 -19.13
N ASP A 178 -16.93 24.27 -19.09
CA ASP A 178 -17.40 25.39 -19.89
C ASP A 178 -16.74 26.70 -19.40
N PRO A 179 -16.27 27.56 -20.33
CA PRO A 179 -15.64 28.82 -19.97
C PRO A 179 -16.64 29.73 -19.25
N VAL A 180 -16.24 30.25 -18.10
CA VAL A 180 -17.05 31.21 -17.34
C VAL A 180 -16.84 32.59 -17.94
N ILE A 181 -17.88 33.14 -18.58
CA ILE A 181 -17.87 34.48 -19.18
C ILE A 181 -18.47 35.48 -18.18
N GLY A 182 -17.83 36.66 -18.02
CA GLY A 182 -18.36 37.76 -17.21
C GLY A 182 -17.92 37.79 -15.75
N ARG A 183 -16.71 37.30 -15.46
CA ARG A 183 -16.07 37.43 -14.14
C ARG A 183 -14.67 38.01 -14.28
N ASP A 184 -14.61 39.32 -14.55
CA ASP A 184 -13.48 40.23 -14.30
C ASP A 184 -14.04 41.49 -13.64
#